data_AF-A0A7W9WNP9-F1
#
_entry.id   AF-A0A7W9WNP9-F1
#
_cell.length_a   1.000
_cell.length_b   1.000
_cell.length_c   1.000
_cell.angle_alpha   90.00
_cell.angle_beta   90.00
_cell.angle_gamma   90.00
#
_symmetry.space_group_name_H-M   'P 1'
#
loop_
_entity.id
_entity.type
_entity.pdbx_description
1 polymer ?
#
loop_
_entity_poly.entity_id
_entity_poly.type
_entity_poly.pdbx_seq_one_letter_code
_entity_poly.pdbx_strand_id
1 'polypeptide(L)'
;MNEQILLLRQVHPNFFPDGEVSSQAFFPFPKDDGKLSVYDGNQTTAEASHQHYTVELGLESVGVWAVSGAETVSIGLTHQPDPVAGNPAHAIINFGAFTEKECRKLAKKLKKFAVDRGSQYRVA
;
A
#
# COMPACT_ATOMS: atom_id res chain seq x y z
N MET A 1 -7.40 3.09 -14.48
CA MET A 1 -6.09 3.53 -13.96
C MET A 1 -5.02 3.14 -14.97
N ASN A 2 -3.98 3.96 -15.14
CA ASN A 2 -2.81 3.64 -15.96
C ASN A 2 -1.85 2.73 -15.17
N GLU A 3 -1.18 1.78 -15.81
CA GLU A 3 -0.22 0.85 -15.17
C GLU A 3 1.03 1.55 -14.61
N GLN A 4 1.29 2.80 -15.03
CA GLN A 4 2.38 3.63 -14.50
C GLN A 4 2.04 4.32 -13.16
N ILE A 5 0.81 4.19 -12.68
CA ILE A 5 0.40 4.73 -11.37
C ILE A 5 1.27 4.18 -10.25
N LEU A 6 1.63 5.03 -9.29
CA LEU A 6 2.14 4.59 -8.00
C LEU A 6 0.99 4.40 -7.02
N LEU A 7 0.93 3.22 -6.41
CA LEU A 7 -0.02 2.86 -5.36
C LEU A 7 0.69 3.05 -4.02
N LEU A 8 0.30 4.11 -3.32
CA LEU A 8 0.97 4.58 -2.11
C LEU A 8 0.44 3.83 -0.88
N ARG A 9 1.33 3.15 -0.16
CA ARG A 9 1.02 2.34 1.02
C ARG A 9 1.60 2.99 2.27
N GLN A 10 0.73 3.25 3.23
CA GLN A 10 1.10 3.65 4.59
C GLN A 10 1.69 2.46 5.35
N VAL A 11 2.83 2.66 6.02
CA VAL A 11 3.52 1.61 6.77
C VAL A 11 3.43 1.90 8.26
N HIS A 12 2.72 1.04 8.99
CA HIS A 12 2.62 1.11 10.45
C HIS A 12 3.99 0.84 11.12
N PRO A 13 4.32 1.48 12.26
CA PRO A 13 5.56 1.23 13.00
C PRO A 13 5.88 -0.25 13.25
N ASN A 14 4.91 -1.04 13.70
CA ASN A 14 5.03 -2.50 13.87
C ASN A 14 5.44 -3.28 12.61
N PHE A 15 5.28 -2.72 11.41
CA PHE A 15 5.71 -3.34 10.15
C PHE A 15 7.00 -2.71 9.61
N PHE A 16 7.74 -1.99 10.46
CA PHE A 16 9.04 -1.39 10.15
C PHE A 16 10.11 -1.77 11.19
N PRO A 17 10.32 -3.07 11.48
CA PRO A 17 11.35 -3.50 12.42
C PRO A 17 12.75 -3.18 11.88
N ASP A 18 13.66 -2.78 12.76
CA ASP A 18 15.09 -2.59 12.46
C ASP A 18 15.38 -1.66 11.27
N GLY A 19 14.48 -0.71 10.98
CA GLY A 19 14.64 0.23 9.88
C GLY A 19 14.25 -0.30 8.50
N GLU A 20 13.62 -1.48 8.43
CA GLU A 20 13.18 -2.10 7.17
C GLU A 20 11.68 -2.38 7.13
N VAL A 21 11.06 -2.19 5.96
CA VAL A 21 9.66 -2.56 5.76
C VAL A 21 9.50 -4.08 5.78
N SER A 22 8.61 -4.58 6.62
CA SER A 22 8.22 -6.00 6.65
C SER A 22 7.15 -6.29 5.59
N SER A 23 7.06 -7.54 5.12
CA SER A 23 6.01 -7.93 4.18
C SER A 23 4.60 -7.82 4.76
N GLN A 24 4.46 -7.70 6.08
CA GLN A 24 3.18 -7.51 6.74
C GLN A 24 2.54 -6.16 6.37
N ALA A 25 3.34 -5.16 6.00
CA ALA A 25 2.81 -3.89 5.48
C ALA A 25 2.01 -4.05 4.17
N PHE A 26 2.27 -5.13 3.42
CA PHE A 26 1.65 -5.45 2.13
C PHE A 26 0.76 -6.69 2.18
N PHE A 27 0.39 -7.14 3.37
CA PHE A 27 -0.48 -8.29 3.57
C PHE A 27 -1.86 -7.83 4.05
N PRO A 28 -2.96 -8.10 3.31
CA PRO A 28 -4.31 -7.78 3.78
C PRO A 28 -4.64 -8.64 5.00
N PHE A 29 -5.17 -8.03 6.06
CA PHE A 29 -5.64 -8.78 7.22
C PHE A 29 -6.95 -9.52 6.90
N PRO A 30 -7.32 -10.56 7.67
CA PRO A 30 -8.58 -11.27 7.45
C PRO A 30 -9.81 -10.37 7.41
N LYS A 31 -9.82 -9.30 8.20
CA LYS A 31 -10.90 -8.29 8.24
C LYS A 31 -10.98 -7.42 6.96
N ASP A 32 -9.92 -7.40 6.16
CA ASP A 32 -9.81 -6.56 4.97
C ASP A 32 -10.38 -7.25 3.71
N ASP A 33 -10.89 -8.49 3.82
CA ASP A 33 -11.52 -9.22 2.71
C ASP A 33 -10.64 -9.28 1.44
N GLY A 34 -9.33 -9.46 1.64
CA GLY A 34 -8.34 -9.48 0.56
C GLY A 34 -8.04 -8.13 -0.09
N LYS A 35 -8.56 -7.01 0.45
CA LYS A 35 -8.40 -5.66 -0.12
C LYS A 35 -7.36 -4.88 0.67
N LEU A 36 -6.18 -4.72 0.08
CA LEU A 36 -5.12 -3.92 0.68
C LEU A 36 -5.30 -2.44 0.32
N SER A 37 -5.61 -1.61 1.32
CA SER A 37 -5.79 -0.16 1.17
C SER A 37 -4.49 0.56 0.79
N VAL A 38 -4.58 1.39 -0.24
CA VAL A 38 -3.52 2.24 -0.80
C VAL A 38 -4.12 3.59 -1.24
N TYR A 39 -3.27 4.53 -1.65
CA TYR A 39 -3.70 5.77 -2.31
C TYR A 39 -3.23 5.80 -3.76
N ASP A 40 -4.05 6.40 -4.63
CA ASP A 40 -3.74 6.69 -6.02
C ASP A 40 -2.75 7.87 -6.09
N GLY A 41 -1.49 7.57 -6.45
CA GLY A 41 -0.43 8.56 -6.57
C GLY A 41 -0.59 9.57 -7.71
N ASN A 42 -1.59 9.43 -8.59
CA ASN A 42 -1.96 10.49 -9.53
C ASN A 42 -2.92 11.51 -8.92
N GLN A 43 -3.57 11.16 -7.79
CA GLN A 43 -4.55 12.01 -7.12
C GLN A 43 -4.02 12.65 -5.83
N THR A 44 -2.94 12.10 -5.27
CA THR A 44 -2.28 12.64 -4.07
C THR A 44 -0.79 12.37 -4.09
N THR A 45 -0.03 13.12 -3.27
CA THR A 45 1.41 12.88 -3.08
C THR A 45 1.64 11.92 -1.91
N ALA A 46 2.85 11.37 -1.81
CA ALA A 46 3.23 10.54 -0.67
C ALA A 46 3.09 11.30 0.66
N GLU A 47 3.60 12.53 0.74
CA GLU A 47 3.47 13.41 1.92
C GLU A 47 2.01 13.74 2.25
N ALA A 48 1.20 14.16 1.28
CA ALA A 48 -0.20 14.48 1.51
C ALA A 48 -1.02 13.25 1.94
N SER A 49 -0.76 12.08 1.35
CA SER A 49 -1.40 10.83 1.77
C SER A 49 -1.01 10.43 3.20
N HIS A 50 0.23 10.69 3.61
CA HIS A 50 0.70 10.47 4.98
C HIS A 50 -0.01 11.40 5.95
N GLN A 51 -0.04 12.71 5.65
CA GLN A 51 -0.72 13.71 6.46
C GLN A 51 -2.21 13.38 6.64
N HIS A 52 -2.92 13.03 5.56
CA HIS A 52 -4.31 12.60 5.65
C HIS A 52 -4.45 11.37 6.56
N TYR A 53 -3.59 10.35 6.39
CA TYR A 53 -3.67 9.13 7.19
C TYR A 53 -3.35 9.35 8.67
N THR A 54 -2.39 10.21 9.01
CA THR A 54 -1.95 10.37 10.39
C THR A 54 -2.66 11.49 11.13
N VAL A 55 -2.97 12.60 10.45
CA VAL A 55 -3.57 13.79 11.08
C VAL A 55 -5.09 13.73 10.99
N GLU A 56 -5.64 13.46 9.80
CA GLU A 56 -7.10 13.47 9.61
C GLU A 56 -7.76 12.20 10.11
N LEU A 57 -7.15 11.03 9.87
CA LEU A 57 -7.66 9.74 10.37
C LEU A 57 -7.11 9.36 11.75
N GLY A 58 -6.06 10.03 12.25
CA GLY A 58 -5.46 9.74 13.55
C GLY A 58 -4.73 8.39 13.64
N LEU A 59 -4.30 7.82 12.51
CA LEU A 59 -3.64 6.50 12.45
C LEU A 59 -2.11 6.61 12.47
N GLU A 60 -1.42 5.53 12.78
CA GLU A 60 0.06 5.52 12.83
C GLU A 60 0.69 5.12 11.49
N SER A 61 1.69 5.88 11.05
CA SER A 61 2.49 5.57 9.87
C SER A 61 3.90 6.14 10.01
N VAL A 62 4.93 5.31 9.83
CA VAL A 62 6.33 5.75 9.77
C VAL A 62 6.69 6.40 8.44
N GLY A 63 5.84 6.23 7.43
CA GLY A 63 6.08 6.74 6.09
C GLY A 63 5.30 6.00 5.02
N VAL A 64 5.62 6.34 3.78
CA VAL A 64 4.92 5.87 2.59
C VAL A 64 5.88 5.16 1.66
N TRP A 65 5.48 3.97 1.24
CA TRP A 65 6.14 3.20 0.21
C TRP A 65 5.19 3.01 -0.97
N ALA A 66 5.73 2.64 -2.13
CA ALA A 66 4.90 2.48 -3.31
C ALA A 66 5.28 1.27 -4.14
N VAL A 67 4.25 0.69 -4.75
CA VAL A 67 4.36 -0.26 -5.86
C VAL A 67 3.67 0.36 -7.07
N SER A 68 4.07 0.02 -8.28
CA SER A 68 3.36 0.47 -9.47
C SER A 68 2.14 -0.41 -9.77
N GLY A 69 1.22 0.12 -10.57
CA GLY A 69 0.12 -0.67 -11.14
C GLY A 69 0.66 -1.85 -11.95
N ALA A 70 1.68 -1.63 -12.78
CA ALA A 70 2.34 -2.65 -13.58
C ALA A 70 2.97 -3.76 -12.71
N GLU A 71 3.65 -3.40 -11.62
CA GLU A 71 4.22 -4.37 -10.66
C GLU A 71 3.13 -5.23 -10.02
N THR A 72 2.02 -4.60 -9.65
CA THR A 72 0.85 -5.27 -9.07
C THR A 72 0.25 -6.28 -10.07
N VAL A 73 0.01 -5.85 -11.31
CA VAL A 73 -0.52 -6.72 -12.38
C VAL A 73 0.46 -7.85 -12.73
N SER A 74 1.76 -7.57 -12.76
CA SER A 74 2.80 -8.57 -13.11
C SER A 74 2.85 -9.78 -12.18
N ILE A 75 2.36 -9.65 -10.93
CA ILE A 75 2.31 -10.74 -9.96
C ILE A 75 0.92 -11.37 -9.82
N GLY A 76 -0.02 -11.01 -10.70
CA GLY A 76 -1.37 -11.57 -10.75
C GLY A 76 -2.37 -10.92 -9.81
N LEU A 77 -2.08 -9.71 -9.30
CA LEU A 77 -3.02 -8.91 -8.52
C LEU A 77 -3.71 -7.86 -9.41
N THR A 78 -4.84 -7.35 -8.96
CA THR A 78 -5.50 -6.20 -9.59
C THR A 78 -5.49 -5.00 -8.65
N HIS A 79 -5.67 -3.81 -9.21
CA HIS A 79 -5.88 -2.59 -8.43
C HIS A 79 -7.00 -1.76 -9.04
N GLN A 80 -7.73 -1.04 -8.20
CA GLN A 80 -8.85 -0.21 -8.63
C GLN A 80 -9.03 1.01 -7.71
N PRO A 81 -9.58 2.12 -8.23
CA PRO A 81 -10.09 3.19 -7.39
C PRO A 81 -11.16 2.64 -6.44
N ASP A 82 -11.16 3.14 -5.21
CA ASP A 82 -12.15 2.81 -4.20
C ASP A 82 -12.42 4.06 -3.36
N PRO A 83 -12.83 5.19 -3.97
CA PRO A 83 -12.94 6.47 -3.27
C PRO A 83 -13.90 6.33 -2.09
N VAL A 84 -13.46 6.80 -0.91
CA VAL A 84 -14.29 6.84 0.30
C VAL A 84 -14.55 8.29 0.70
N ALA A 85 -15.57 8.53 1.52
CA ALA A 85 -15.88 9.87 2.01
C ALA A 85 -14.64 10.49 2.68
N GLY A 86 -14.25 11.70 2.24
CA GLY A 86 -13.05 12.39 2.72
C GLY A 86 -11.75 12.01 2.01
N ASN A 87 -11.71 10.90 1.26
CA ASN A 87 -10.50 10.45 0.57
C ASN A 87 -10.80 9.98 -0.88
N PRO A 88 -10.83 10.90 -1.86
CA PRO A 88 -11.04 10.56 -3.27
C PRO A 88 -9.87 9.76 -3.86
N ALA A 89 -8.67 9.90 -3.28
CA ALA A 89 -7.49 9.17 -3.69
C ALA A 89 -7.46 7.73 -3.15
N HIS A 90 -8.42 7.29 -2.34
CA HIS A 90 -8.44 5.92 -1.83
C HIS A 90 -8.56 4.91 -2.99
N ALA A 91 -7.73 3.89 -2.92
CA ALA A 91 -7.67 2.79 -3.87
C ALA A 91 -7.33 1.49 -3.14
N ILE A 92 -7.53 0.37 -3.82
CA ILE A 92 -7.22 -0.95 -3.27
C ILE A 92 -6.38 -1.76 -4.23
N ILE A 93 -5.47 -2.57 -3.67
CA ILE A 93 -4.89 -3.73 -4.34
C ILE A 93 -5.70 -4.95 -3.90
N ASN A 94 -6.27 -5.67 -4.86
CA ASN A 94 -7.17 -6.79 -4.61
C ASN A 94 -6.42 -8.12 -4.75
N PHE A 95 -6.35 -8.85 -3.63
CA PHE A 95 -5.80 -10.21 -3.55
C PHE A 95 -6.83 -11.28 -3.91
N GLY A 96 -8.07 -10.92 -4.21
CA GLY A 96 -9.11 -11.86 -4.61
C GLY A 96 -9.32 -12.98 -3.59
N ALA A 97 -9.61 -14.18 -4.09
CA ALA A 97 -9.89 -15.36 -3.28
C ALA A 97 -8.64 -16.23 -3.02
N PHE A 98 -7.43 -15.65 -3.02
CA PHE A 98 -6.21 -16.40 -2.72
C PHE A 98 -6.20 -16.90 -1.27
N THR A 99 -5.59 -18.07 -1.06
CA THR A 99 -5.37 -18.60 0.29
C THR A 99 -4.39 -17.72 1.06
N GLU A 100 -4.42 -17.78 2.39
CA GLU A 100 -3.51 -17.02 3.25
C GLU A 100 -2.03 -17.22 2.85
N LYS A 101 -1.66 -18.46 2.51
CA LYS A 101 -0.30 -18.82 2.07
C LYS A 101 0.08 -18.12 0.76
N GLU A 102 -0.84 -18.00 -0.17
CA GLU A 102 -0.64 -17.30 -1.44
C GLU A 102 -0.55 -15.79 -1.21
N CYS A 103 -1.44 -15.22 -0.39
CA CYS A 103 -1.38 -13.82 0.01
C CYS A 103 -0.03 -13.46 0.65
N ARG A 104 0.51 -14.32 1.53
CA ARG A 104 1.86 -14.11 2.12
C ARG A 104 2.96 -14.10 1.07
N LYS A 105 2.87 -14.93 0.02
CA LYS A 105 3.85 -14.94 -1.08
C LYS A 105 3.74 -13.66 -1.92
N LEU A 106 2.53 -13.22 -2.24
CA LEU A 106 2.27 -12.02 -3.02
C LEU A 106 2.70 -10.75 -2.26
N ALA A 107 2.40 -10.67 -0.96
CA ALA A 107 2.84 -9.59 -0.09
C ALA A 107 4.37 -9.44 -0.03
N LYS A 108 5.11 -10.57 -0.01
CA LYS A 108 6.58 -10.56 -0.11
C LYS A 108 7.09 -9.99 -1.43
N LYS A 109 6.40 -10.27 -2.54
CA LYS A 109 6.74 -9.69 -3.86
C LYS A 109 6.48 -8.18 -3.89
N LEU A 110 5.31 -7.73 -3.41
CA LEU A 110 5.01 -6.30 -3.29
C LEU A 110 6.02 -5.57 -2.40
N LYS A 111 6.35 -6.14 -1.24
CA LYS A 111 7.40 -5.60 -0.35
C LYS A 111 8.72 -5.45 -1.08
N LYS A 112 9.12 -6.44 -1.88
CA LYS A 112 10.37 -6.36 -2.65
C LYS A 112 10.36 -5.17 -3.60
N PHE A 113 9.31 -5.01 -4.41
CA PHE A 113 9.19 -3.86 -5.31
C PHE A 113 9.25 -2.53 -4.57
N ALA A 114 8.51 -2.43 -3.45
CA ALA A 114 8.49 -1.23 -2.63
C ALA A 114 9.85 -0.89 -2.02
N VAL A 115 10.58 -1.88 -1.50
CA VAL A 115 11.92 -1.68 -0.94
C VAL A 115 12.93 -1.34 -2.02
N ASP A 116 12.89 -2.04 -3.17
CA ASP A 116 13.78 -1.75 -4.31
C ASP A 116 13.56 -0.32 -4.84
N ARG A 117 12.34 0.20 -4.76
CA ARG A 117 11.99 1.60 -5.10
C ARG A 117 12.42 2.61 -4.04
N GLY A 118 12.52 2.20 -2.78
CA GLY A 118 12.74 3.08 -1.64
C GLY A 118 11.48 3.78 -1.13
N SER A 119 11.61 4.44 0.02
CA SER A 119 10.51 5.21 0.61
C SER A 119 10.17 6.43 -0.25
N GLN A 120 8.87 6.66 -0.45
CA GLN A 120 8.37 7.85 -1.16
C GLN A 120 8.19 9.05 -0.22
N TYR A 121 8.02 8.78 1.07
CA TYR A 121 8.03 9.76 2.14
C TYR A 121 8.39 9.09 3.47
N ARG A 122 9.16 9.74 4.31
CA ARG A 122 9.45 9.31 5.69
C ARG A 122 9.40 10.52 6.61
N VAL A 123 8.82 10.32 7.78
CA VAL A 123 8.94 11.30 8.86
C VAL A 123 10.39 11.25 9.35
N ALA A 124 11.02 12.42 9.48
CA ALA A 124 12.38 12.58 9.95
C ALA A 124 12.54 12.18 11.42
#